data_AF-A0A3C0HIU6-F1
#
_entry.id   AF-A0A3C0HIU6-F1
#
_cell.length_a   1.000
_cell.length_b   1.000
_cell.length_c   1.000
_cell.angle_alpha   90.00
_cell.angle_beta   90.00
_cell.angle_gamma   90.00
#
_symmetry.space_group_name_H-M   'P 1'
#
loop_
_entity.id
_entity.type
_entity.pdbx_description
1 polymer ?
#
loop_
_entity_poly.entity_id
_entity_poly.type
_entity_poly.pdbx_seq_one_letter_code
_entity_poly.pdbx_strand_id
1 'polypeptide(L)'
;MAVSLFDIFKIGIGPSSSHTVGPMRAAARFLERWLQEPGQLGRVARVRAELYGSLALTGRGHGTDKAVLMGFEGHWPDRIDPDVIPGSLERIRGEKRIRLMGAHGIAFDEKRDLVFNKREKLPFHTNGMRFTAFDADGEVIATRDYYSVGGGFVVNQDEAAEDRIVADTTELPHPFHSGDELLARCRESGLSIAQLMFSNETVWRSEAEIRAGLDRIWEAMRRCVARGVREEGVLPGGLKVGRRAPTMAREL
;
A
#
# COMPACT_ATOMS: atom_id res chain seq x y z
N MET A 1 13.95 -6.81 -17.82
CA MET A 1 13.51 -6.46 -16.46
C MET A 1 13.42 -7.75 -15.69
N ALA A 2 14.30 -7.93 -14.72
CA ALA A 2 14.17 -9.00 -13.76
C ALA A 2 12.98 -8.70 -12.83
N VAL A 3 12.21 -9.71 -12.48
CA VAL A 3 11.04 -9.58 -11.59
C VAL A 3 11.20 -10.62 -10.50
N SER A 4 11.21 -10.15 -9.25
CA SER A 4 11.27 -11.05 -8.10
C SER A 4 9.88 -11.61 -7.78
N LEU A 5 9.84 -12.82 -7.24
CA LEU A 5 8.66 -13.39 -6.57
C LEU A 5 8.09 -12.43 -5.53
N PHE A 6 8.94 -11.70 -4.82
CA PHE A 6 8.53 -10.71 -3.82
C PHE A 6 7.96 -9.41 -4.43
N ASP A 7 8.13 -9.19 -5.73
CA ASP A 7 7.42 -8.13 -6.47
C ASP A 7 5.98 -8.52 -6.80
N ILE A 8 5.75 -9.82 -6.99
CA ILE A 8 4.44 -10.40 -7.29
C ILE A 8 3.62 -10.58 -6.01
N PHE A 9 4.20 -11.22 -4.99
CA PHE A 9 3.52 -11.52 -3.74
C PHE A 9 3.91 -10.54 -2.65
N LYS A 10 3.05 -9.54 -2.43
CA LYS A 10 3.21 -8.53 -1.39
C LYS A 10 2.14 -8.65 -0.33
N ILE A 11 2.58 -8.68 0.92
CA ILE A 11 1.68 -8.55 2.06
C ILE A 11 1.18 -7.11 2.09
N GLY A 12 -0.12 -6.94 2.29
CA GLY A 12 -0.77 -5.64 2.32
C GLY A 12 -2.17 -5.78 2.91
N ILE A 13 -2.96 -4.72 2.76
CA ILE A 13 -4.34 -4.68 3.21
C ILE A 13 -5.30 -4.48 2.04
N GLY A 14 -6.44 -5.19 2.09
CA GLY A 14 -7.51 -5.04 1.13
C GLY A 14 -8.33 -3.75 1.33
N PRO A 15 -9.24 -3.42 0.40
CA PRO A 15 -9.63 -4.25 -0.74
C PRO A 15 -8.79 -4.05 -2.01
N SER A 16 -7.92 -3.02 -2.10
CA SER A 16 -7.26 -2.68 -3.36
C SER A 16 -5.80 -2.29 -3.20
N SER A 17 -4.91 -2.87 -4.02
CA SER A 17 -3.50 -2.48 -4.04
C SER A 17 -3.32 -1.03 -4.51
N SER A 18 -4.10 -0.58 -5.50
CA SER A 18 -3.98 0.78 -6.05
C SER A 18 -4.74 1.83 -5.24
N HIS A 19 -5.87 1.46 -4.62
CA HIS A 19 -6.74 2.41 -3.92
C HIS A 19 -6.68 2.31 -2.39
N THR A 20 -5.99 1.30 -1.84
CA THR A 20 -5.81 1.14 -0.39
C THR A 20 -4.33 1.10 -0.02
N VAL A 21 -3.57 0.12 -0.54
CA VAL A 21 -2.14 -0.06 -0.20
C VAL A 21 -1.31 1.16 -0.62
N GLY A 22 -1.47 1.60 -1.88
CA GLY A 22 -0.76 2.77 -2.40
C GLY A 22 -1.03 4.04 -1.59
N PRO A 23 -2.29 4.47 -1.41
CA PRO A 23 -2.60 5.68 -0.64
C PRO A 23 -2.13 5.67 0.80
N MET A 24 -2.24 4.52 1.49
CA MET A 24 -1.72 4.37 2.86
C MET A 24 -0.20 4.56 2.91
N ARG A 25 0.51 3.88 2.00
CA ARG A 25 1.97 3.99 1.87
C ARG A 25 2.40 5.42 1.52
N ALA A 26 1.68 6.09 0.64
CA ALA A 26 1.96 7.46 0.23
C ALA A 26 1.82 8.44 1.40
N ALA A 27 0.75 8.32 2.19
CA ALA A 27 0.50 9.14 3.36
C ALA A 27 1.57 8.94 4.45
N ALA A 28 1.91 7.69 4.78
CA ALA A 28 2.95 7.37 5.75
C ALA A 28 4.33 7.90 5.30
N ARG A 29 4.70 7.65 4.03
CA ARG A 29 5.95 8.17 3.44
C ARG A 29 6.03 9.69 3.46
N PHE A 30 4.92 10.38 3.21
CA PHE A 30 4.90 11.83 3.21
C PHE A 30 5.29 12.38 4.59
N LEU A 31 4.63 11.90 5.64
CA LEU A 31 4.91 12.36 7.00
C LEU A 31 6.30 11.93 7.48
N GLU A 32 6.70 10.69 7.21
CA GLU A 32 8.01 10.17 7.63
C GLU A 32 9.14 10.98 6.98
N ARG A 33 9.19 11.03 5.65
CA ARG A 33 10.32 11.61 4.90
C ARG A 33 10.38 13.13 4.94
N TRP A 34 9.23 13.80 4.91
CA TRP A 34 9.20 15.28 4.77
C TRP A 34 8.94 16.01 6.07
N LEU A 35 8.48 15.33 7.12
CA LEU A 35 8.14 15.98 8.39
C LEU A 35 8.87 15.36 9.58
N GLN A 36 8.90 14.03 9.72
CA GLN A 36 9.54 13.38 10.85
C GLN A 36 11.07 13.37 10.74
N GLU A 37 11.63 12.87 9.63
CA GLU A 37 13.08 12.82 9.40
C GLU A 37 13.72 14.22 9.49
N PRO A 38 13.14 15.30 8.93
CA PRO A 38 13.70 16.65 9.04
C PRO A 38 13.37 17.35 10.37
N GLY A 39 12.71 16.68 11.32
CA GLY A 39 12.35 17.24 12.63
C GLY A 39 11.25 18.31 12.61
N GLN A 40 10.44 18.38 11.55
CA GLN A 40 9.37 19.37 11.38
C GLN A 40 8.01 18.92 11.92
N LEU A 41 7.84 17.63 12.28
CA LEU A 41 6.55 17.04 12.69
C LEU A 41 5.84 17.84 13.78
N GLY A 42 6.57 18.30 14.80
CA GLY A 42 6.02 19.06 15.92
C GLY A 42 5.50 20.46 15.56
N ARG A 43 5.90 21.02 14.40
CA ARG A 43 5.43 22.32 13.90
C ARG A 43 4.15 22.21 13.10
N VAL A 44 3.75 21.01 12.69
CA VAL A 44 2.58 20.79 11.85
C VAL A 44 1.33 21.09 12.66
N ALA A 45 0.51 22.04 12.21
CA ALA A 45 -0.79 22.33 12.81
C ALA A 45 -1.95 21.75 11.99
N ARG A 46 -1.72 21.47 10.70
CA ARG A 46 -2.73 20.92 9.79
C ARG A 46 -2.08 20.09 8.69
N VAL A 47 -2.73 18.98 8.32
CA VAL A 47 -2.43 18.24 7.09
C VAL A 47 -3.66 18.21 6.20
N ARG A 48 -3.44 18.25 4.89
CA ARG A 48 -4.47 18.14 3.86
C ARG A 48 -4.08 17.05 2.87
N ALA A 49 -5.03 16.17 2.57
CA ALA A 49 -4.95 15.16 1.52
C ALA A 49 -5.96 15.49 0.42
N GLU A 50 -5.49 15.54 -0.81
CA GLU A 50 -6.31 15.77 -1.99
C GLU A 50 -6.15 14.59 -2.93
N LEU A 51 -7.26 13.94 -3.25
CA LEU A 51 -7.31 12.75 -4.10
C LEU A 51 -7.87 13.15 -5.46
N TYR A 52 -7.28 12.67 -6.55
CA TYR A 52 -7.61 13.08 -7.91
C TYR A 52 -8.05 11.91 -8.79
N GLY A 53 -8.71 12.22 -9.92
CA GLY A 53 -9.00 11.25 -10.99
C GLY A 53 -9.74 9.99 -10.54
N SER A 54 -9.28 8.82 -11.00
CA SER A 54 -9.90 7.52 -10.71
C SER A 54 -9.89 7.18 -9.22
N LEU A 55 -8.84 7.62 -8.51
CA LEU A 55 -8.73 7.45 -7.07
C LEU A 55 -9.83 8.24 -6.34
N ALA A 56 -10.11 9.46 -6.76
CA ALA A 56 -11.21 10.25 -6.20
C ALA A 56 -12.61 9.69 -6.52
N LEU A 57 -12.78 9.11 -7.70
CA LEU A 57 -14.07 8.58 -8.15
C LEU A 57 -14.50 7.35 -7.35
N THR A 58 -13.59 6.40 -7.16
CA THR A 58 -13.91 5.09 -6.57
C THR A 58 -13.34 4.91 -5.16
N GLY A 59 -12.56 5.86 -4.66
CA GLY A 59 -11.77 5.69 -3.44
C GLY A 59 -12.57 5.37 -2.20
N ARG A 60 -13.77 5.94 -2.02
CA ARG A 60 -14.64 5.60 -0.87
C ARG A 60 -15.05 4.13 -0.85
N GLY A 61 -15.37 3.54 -2.01
CA GLY A 61 -15.70 2.12 -2.12
C GLY A 61 -14.51 1.21 -1.85
N HIS A 62 -13.30 1.69 -2.14
CA HIS A 62 -12.04 0.98 -1.92
C HIS A 62 -11.36 1.33 -0.58
N GLY A 63 -11.99 2.14 0.27
CA GLY A 63 -11.43 2.54 1.57
C GLY A 63 -10.19 3.43 1.48
N THR A 64 -10.02 4.22 0.41
CA THR A 64 -8.91 5.16 0.25
C THR A 64 -8.88 6.21 1.36
N ASP A 65 -10.04 6.68 1.81
CA ASP A 65 -10.17 7.56 2.96
C ASP A 65 -9.51 6.94 4.20
N LYS A 66 -9.93 5.72 4.55
CA LYS A 66 -9.39 4.97 5.69
C LYS A 66 -7.89 4.76 5.55
N ALA A 67 -7.44 4.37 4.36
CA ALA A 67 -6.03 4.14 4.05
C ALA A 67 -5.17 5.38 4.31
N VAL A 68 -5.60 6.56 3.83
CA VAL A 68 -4.88 7.83 4.05
C VAL A 68 -4.83 8.17 5.54
N LEU A 69 -5.94 8.01 6.27
CA LEU A 69 -5.96 8.28 7.71
C LEU A 69 -5.01 7.36 8.49
N MET A 70 -5.03 6.05 8.21
CA MET A 70 -4.11 5.11 8.87
C MET A 70 -2.65 5.39 8.49
N GLY A 71 -2.39 5.76 7.24
CA GLY A 71 -1.06 6.18 6.81
C GLY A 71 -0.59 7.43 7.54
N PHE A 72 -1.46 8.42 7.74
CA PHE A 72 -1.14 9.61 8.53
C PHE A 72 -0.85 9.30 10.01
N GLU A 73 -1.46 8.27 10.59
CA GLU A 73 -1.11 7.81 11.94
C GLU A 73 0.17 6.96 11.99
N GLY A 74 0.88 6.81 10.86
CA GLY A 74 2.15 6.09 10.78
C GLY A 74 2.02 4.59 10.53
N HIS A 75 0.81 4.10 10.25
CA HIS A 75 0.62 2.70 9.91
C HIS A 75 1.06 2.40 8.47
N TRP A 76 1.67 1.23 8.29
CA TRP A 76 2.09 0.71 6.98
C TRP A 76 1.19 -0.46 6.54
N PRO A 77 0.83 -0.57 5.26
CA PRO A 77 -0.12 -1.57 4.79
C PRO A 77 0.35 -3.02 4.98
N ASP A 78 1.66 -3.26 4.97
CA ASP A 78 2.29 -4.56 5.20
C ASP A 78 2.46 -4.91 6.69
N ARG A 79 2.17 -3.97 7.60
CA ARG A 79 2.45 -4.11 9.05
C ARG A 79 1.26 -3.82 9.95
N ILE A 80 0.22 -3.17 9.42
CA ILE A 80 -0.98 -2.83 10.19
C ILE A 80 -1.75 -4.09 10.56
N ASP A 81 -2.15 -4.18 11.83
CA ASP A 81 -3.20 -5.10 12.24
C ASP A 81 -4.56 -4.54 11.79
N PRO A 82 -5.31 -5.21 10.90
CA PRO A 82 -6.58 -4.68 10.41
C PRO A 82 -7.63 -4.46 11.51
N ASP A 83 -7.48 -5.09 12.69
CA ASP A 83 -8.44 -4.97 13.80
C ASP A 83 -8.37 -3.63 14.51
N VAL A 84 -7.27 -2.88 14.37
CA VAL A 84 -7.15 -1.54 14.97
C VAL A 84 -7.90 -0.48 14.16
N ILE A 85 -8.16 -0.75 12.87
CA ILE A 85 -8.69 0.25 11.93
C ILE A 85 -10.07 0.79 12.36
N PRO A 86 -11.07 -0.04 12.71
CA PRO A 86 -12.38 0.46 13.12
C PRO A 86 -12.30 1.41 14.32
N GLY A 87 -11.56 1.03 15.37
CA GLY A 87 -11.40 1.85 16.58
C GLY A 87 -10.63 3.15 16.33
N SER A 88 -9.55 3.10 15.52
CA SER A 88 -8.82 4.31 15.13
C SER A 88 -9.70 5.27 14.32
N LEU A 89 -10.51 4.77 13.39
CA LEU A 89 -11.42 5.61 12.61
C LEU A 89 -12.53 6.23 13.47
N GLU A 90 -13.10 5.47 14.40
CA GLU A 90 -14.09 5.98 15.35
C GLU A 90 -13.50 7.13 16.17
N ARG A 91 -12.30 6.93 16.71
CA ARG A 91 -11.58 7.97 17.47
C ARG A 91 -11.31 9.21 16.63
N ILE A 92 -10.72 9.06 15.43
CA ILE A 92 -10.38 10.21 14.57
C ILE A 92 -11.63 11.04 14.25
N ARG A 93 -12.74 10.36 13.93
CA ARG A 93 -14.00 11.02 13.54
C ARG A 93 -14.74 11.63 14.73
N GLY A 94 -14.76 10.95 15.87
CA GLY A 94 -15.40 11.42 17.09
C GLY A 94 -14.67 12.62 17.70
N GLU A 95 -13.33 12.55 17.78
CA GLU A 95 -12.51 13.62 18.35
C GLU A 95 -12.23 14.75 17.36
N LYS A 96 -12.42 14.52 16.05
CA LYS A 96 -11.94 15.41 14.96
C LYS A 96 -10.45 15.72 15.09
N ARG A 97 -9.66 14.71 15.46
CA ARG A 97 -8.23 14.80 15.70
C ARG A 97 -7.51 13.59 15.15
N ILE A 98 -6.32 13.81 14.60
CA ILE A 98 -5.45 12.75 14.10
C ILE A 98 -4.09 12.84 14.78
N ARG A 99 -3.48 11.69 15.07
CA ARG A 99 -2.16 11.61 15.70
C ARG A 99 -1.12 11.31 14.62
N LEU A 100 -0.51 12.35 14.06
CA LEU A 100 0.49 12.21 13.01
C LEU A 100 1.65 11.34 13.49
N MET A 101 1.95 10.29 12.72
CA MET A 101 2.95 9.27 13.06
C MET A 101 2.76 8.67 14.48
N GLY A 102 1.51 8.64 14.97
CA GLY A 102 1.15 8.16 16.30
C GLY A 102 1.59 9.08 17.46
N ALA A 103 2.28 10.19 17.17
CA ALA A 103 2.94 11.03 18.18
C ALA A 103 2.35 12.43 18.30
N HIS A 104 2.10 13.12 17.18
CA HIS A 104 1.73 14.54 17.18
C HIS A 104 0.24 14.75 16.86
N GLY A 105 -0.53 15.14 17.87
CA GLY A 105 -1.99 15.29 17.75
C GLY A 105 -2.41 16.65 17.18
N ILE A 106 -3.06 16.66 16.02
CA ILE A 106 -3.61 17.87 15.39
C ILE A 106 -5.12 17.78 15.19
N ALA A 107 -5.79 18.93 15.00
CA ALA A 107 -7.18 18.95 14.56
C ALA A 107 -7.27 18.46 13.11
N PHE A 108 -8.30 17.67 12.80
CA PHE A 108 -8.51 17.11 11.47
C PHE A 108 -10.00 17.04 11.15
N ASP A 109 -10.43 17.78 10.13
CA ASP A 109 -11.80 17.74 9.64
C ASP A 109 -11.80 17.06 8.26
N GLU A 110 -12.32 15.83 8.17
CA GLU A 110 -12.35 15.06 6.90
C GLU A 110 -13.01 15.82 5.74
N LYS A 111 -14.01 16.69 5.98
CA LYS A 111 -14.67 17.42 4.89
C LYS A 111 -13.76 18.50 4.30
N ARG A 112 -12.93 19.12 5.15
CA ARG A 112 -12.02 20.20 4.77
C ARG A 112 -10.64 19.69 4.35
N ASP A 113 -10.17 18.65 5.02
CA ASP A 113 -8.78 18.21 5.00
C ASP A 113 -8.58 16.91 4.21
N LEU A 114 -9.65 16.20 3.82
CA LEU A 114 -9.62 15.05 2.93
C LEU A 114 -10.54 15.27 1.71
N VAL A 115 -9.98 15.86 0.67
CA VAL A 115 -10.73 16.34 -0.50
C VAL A 115 -10.70 15.31 -1.63
N PHE A 116 -11.87 15.04 -2.22
CA PHE A 116 -12.04 14.13 -3.36
C PHE A 116 -12.31 14.93 -4.65
N ASN A 117 -11.26 15.25 -5.40
CA ASN A 117 -11.31 16.01 -6.64
C ASN A 117 -11.64 15.11 -7.84
N LYS A 118 -12.92 14.77 -7.99
CA LYS A 118 -13.43 13.83 -9.01
C LYS A 118 -13.30 14.32 -10.46
N ARG A 119 -13.20 15.64 -10.66
CA ARG A 119 -13.18 16.28 -12.00
C ARG A 119 -11.79 16.73 -12.41
N GLU A 120 -10.84 16.70 -11.49
CA GLU A 120 -9.46 17.13 -11.72
C GLU A 120 -8.53 15.92 -11.73
N LYS A 121 -7.41 16.06 -12.43
CA LYS A 121 -6.37 15.05 -12.52
C LYS A 121 -5.03 15.72 -12.31
N LEU A 122 -4.14 15.02 -11.64
CA LEU A 122 -2.73 15.39 -11.65
C LEU A 122 -2.09 14.93 -12.99
N PRO A 123 -0.97 15.54 -13.42
CA PRO A 123 -0.45 15.37 -14.79
C PRO A 123 0.01 13.94 -15.14
N PHE A 124 0.61 13.21 -14.19
CA PHE A 124 1.35 11.98 -14.52
C PHE A 124 0.51 10.70 -14.53
N HIS A 125 -0.47 10.56 -13.63
CA HIS A 125 -1.29 9.34 -13.56
C HIS A 125 -2.67 9.63 -12.95
N THR A 126 -3.69 8.85 -13.32
CA THR A 126 -5.08 9.08 -12.91
C THR A 126 -5.33 8.82 -11.43
N ASN A 127 -4.51 7.98 -10.80
CA ASN A 127 -4.52 7.76 -9.34
C ASN A 127 -3.56 8.72 -8.63
N GLY A 128 -3.84 10.02 -8.74
CA GLY A 128 -3.03 11.07 -8.14
C GLY A 128 -3.48 11.43 -6.72
N MET A 129 -2.51 11.78 -5.88
CA MET A 129 -2.69 12.27 -4.52
C MET A 129 -1.77 13.46 -4.29
N ARG A 130 -2.24 14.49 -3.60
CA ARG A 130 -1.40 15.58 -3.08
C ARG A 130 -1.54 15.63 -1.57
N PHE A 131 -0.41 15.64 -0.88
CA PHE A 131 -0.37 15.87 0.56
C PHE A 131 0.33 17.18 0.86
N THR A 132 -0.29 17.98 1.72
CA THR A 132 0.25 19.28 2.15
C THR A 132 0.19 19.37 3.66
N ALA A 133 1.30 19.76 4.29
CA ALA A 133 1.39 20.05 5.71
C ALA A 133 1.58 21.56 5.92
N PHE A 134 0.87 22.11 6.90
CA PHE A 134 0.89 23.53 7.24
C PHE A 134 1.28 23.72 8.70
N ASP A 135 1.95 24.83 9.00
CA ASP A 135 2.21 25.25 10.38
C ASP A 135 1.01 26.01 10.99
N ALA A 136 1.21 26.55 12.19
CA ALA A 136 0.17 27.26 12.94
C ALA A 136 -0.27 28.58 12.31
N ASP A 137 0.61 29.22 11.52
CA ASP A 137 0.32 30.47 10.82
C ASP A 137 -0.38 30.21 9.47
N GLY A 138 -0.43 28.93 9.05
CA GLY A 138 -1.04 28.49 7.81
C GLY A 138 -0.06 28.43 6.65
N GLU A 139 1.24 28.60 6.91
CA GLU A 139 2.29 28.49 5.91
C GLU A 139 2.59 27.02 5.59
N VAL A 140 2.94 26.76 4.33
CA VAL A 140 3.22 25.40 3.86
C VAL A 140 4.60 24.96 4.35
N ILE A 141 4.63 23.90 5.15
CA ILE A 141 5.87 23.23 5.57
C ILE A 141 6.38 22.33 4.44
N ALA A 142 5.48 21.51 3.87
CA ALA A 142 5.81 20.60 2.78
C ALA A 142 4.56 20.29 1.93
N THR A 143 4.77 20.10 0.63
CA THR A 143 3.74 19.61 -0.31
C THR A 143 4.34 18.62 -1.29
N ARG A 144 3.70 17.48 -1.52
CA ARG A 144 4.16 16.46 -2.47
C ARG A 144 3.01 15.76 -3.19
N ASP A 145 3.25 15.49 -4.46
CA ASP A 145 2.37 14.71 -5.32
C ASP A 145 2.84 13.26 -5.38
N TYR A 146 1.89 12.33 -5.24
CA TYR A 146 2.13 10.90 -5.29
C TYR A 146 1.16 10.24 -6.27
N TYR A 147 1.64 9.17 -6.92
CA TYR A 147 0.86 8.40 -7.88
C TYR A 147 0.87 6.92 -7.52
N SER A 148 -0.33 6.33 -7.42
CA SER A 148 -0.50 4.90 -7.20
C SER A 148 -0.66 4.17 -8.53
N VAL A 149 0.45 3.59 -9.01
CA VAL A 149 0.59 3.07 -10.39
C VAL A 149 0.28 1.57 -10.54
N GLY A 150 -0.12 0.89 -9.46
CA GLY A 150 -0.48 -0.54 -9.47
C GLY A 150 0.45 -1.39 -8.60
N GLY A 151 0.03 -2.61 -8.24
CA GLY A 151 0.83 -3.52 -7.40
C GLY A 151 1.19 -3.01 -6.00
N GLY A 152 0.57 -1.92 -5.53
CA GLY A 152 0.91 -1.25 -4.26
C GLY A 152 2.12 -0.31 -4.36
N PHE A 153 2.66 -0.09 -5.56
CA PHE A 153 3.73 0.86 -5.80
C PHE A 153 3.21 2.31 -5.78
N VAL A 154 4.02 3.19 -5.19
CA VAL A 154 3.77 4.63 -5.12
C VAL A 154 5.03 5.33 -5.57
N VAL A 155 4.87 6.27 -6.52
CA VAL A 155 5.95 7.16 -6.99
C VAL A 155 5.63 8.60 -6.61
N ASN A 156 6.63 9.38 -6.22
CA ASN A 156 6.54 10.83 -6.02
C ASN A 156 7.04 11.56 -7.28
N GLN A 157 6.62 12.80 -7.53
CA GLN A 157 7.16 13.65 -8.60
C GLN A 157 8.70 13.79 -8.54
N ASP A 158 9.29 13.89 -7.35
CA ASP A 158 10.75 13.93 -7.18
C ASP A 158 11.42 12.62 -7.64
N GLU A 159 10.69 11.49 -7.57
CA GLU A 159 11.11 10.16 -8.03
C GLU A 159 10.60 9.85 -9.46
N ALA A 160 9.69 10.66 -10.00
CA ALA A 160 9.13 10.51 -11.35
C ALA A 160 9.86 11.39 -12.37
N ALA A 161 10.51 12.47 -11.91
CA ALA A 161 11.50 13.21 -12.71
C ALA A 161 12.77 12.35 -12.96
N GLU A 162 13.08 11.46 -12.02
CA GLU A 162 13.93 10.29 -12.28
C GLU A 162 13.07 9.20 -12.93
N ASP A 163 12.70 9.45 -14.19
CA ASP A 163 11.95 8.54 -15.03
C ASP A 163 12.59 7.16 -15.02
N ARG A 164 12.08 6.28 -14.15
CA ARG A 164 12.34 4.85 -14.12
C ARG A 164 11.48 4.23 -12.99
N ILE A 165 10.40 3.56 -13.41
CA ILE A 165 10.36 2.13 -13.06
C ILE A 165 11.71 1.62 -13.57
N VAL A 166 12.77 1.65 -12.75
CA VAL A 166 14.09 1.18 -13.17
C VAL A 166 13.84 -0.27 -13.42
N ALA A 167 13.72 -0.63 -14.70
CA ALA A 167 13.63 -2.02 -15.08
C ALA A 167 14.84 -2.66 -14.41
N ASP A 168 14.60 -3.55 -13.46
CA ASP A 168 15.71 -4.18 -12.77
C ASP A 168 16.55 -4.87 -13.85
N THR A 169 17.75 -4.33 -14.07
CA THR A 169 18.71 -4.82 -15.06
C THR A 169 19.65 -5.84 -14.44
N THR A 170 19.38 -6.27 -13.19
CA THR A 170 20.11 -7.35 -12.54
C THR A 170 20.15 -8.56 -13.46
N GLU A 171 21.37 -9.00 -13.76
CA GLU A 171 21.60 -10.16 -14.61
C GLU A 171 21.26 -11.43 -13.82
N LEU A 172 20.34 -12.23 -14.38
CA LEU A 172 19.89 -13.47 -13.75
C LEU A 172 20.72 -14.65 -14.26
N PRO A 173 21.02 -15.65 -13.41
CA PRO A 173 21.67 -16.90 -13.83
C PRO A 173 20.91 -17.63 -14.95
N HIS A 174 19.58 -17.57 -14.93
CA HIS A 174 18.70 -18.24 -15.88
C HIS A 174 17.63 -17.27 -16.39
N PRO A 175 17.97 -16.31 -17.26
CA PRO A 175 17.00 -15.36 -17.79
C PRO A 175 16.11 -16.03 -18.85
N PHE A 176 14.83 -15.63 -18.89
CA PHE A 176 13.85 -16.08 -19.88
C PHE A 176 12.80 -14.99 -20.13
N HIS A 177 12.26 -14.96 -21.35
CA HIS A 177 11.23 -14.00 -21.81
C HIS A 177 9.96 -14.68 -22.32
N SER A 178 9.94 -16.01 -22.38
CA SER A 178 8.78 -16.81 -22.79
C SER A 178 8.69 -18.12 -22.01
N GLY A 179 7.54 -18.78 -22.07
CA GLY A 179 7.37 -20.13 -21.51
C GLY A 179 8.30 -21.15 -22.17
N ASP A 180 8.52 -21.03 -23.48
CA ASP A 180 9.41 -21.93 -24.23
C ASP A 180 10.88 -21.79 -23.79
N GLU A 181 11.34 -20.56 -23.57
CA GLU A 181 12.66 -20.28 -23.02
C GLU A 181 12.81 -20.83 -21.60
N LEU A 182 11.82 -20.62 -20.73
CA LEU A 182 11.84 -21.18 -19.36
C LEU A 182 12.00 -22.70 -19.39
N LEU A 183 11.24 -23.39 -20.25
CA LEU A 183 11.33 -24.84 -20.39
C LEU A 183 12.68 -25.28 -20.98
N ALA A 184 13.23 -24.53 -21.95
CA ALA A 184 14.56 -24.78 -22.48
C ALA A 184 15.64 -24.66 -21.40
N ARG A 185 15.61 -23.60 -20.59
CA ARG A 185 16.54 -23.40 -19.47
C ARG A 185 16.44 -24.48 -18.40
N CYS A 186 15.23 -24.98 -18.10
CA CYS A 186 15.06 -26.12 -17.20
C CYS A 186 15.72 -27.40 -17.76
N ARG A 187 15.55 -27.67 -19.07
CA ARG A 187 16.20 -28.82 -19.73
C ARG A 187 17.72 -28.70 -19.76
N GLU A 188 18.25 -27.51 -20.05
CA GLU A 188 19.70 -27.24 -20.11
C GLU A 188 20.37 -27.38 -18.74
N SER A 189 19.74 -26.86 -17.69
CA SER A 189 20.29 -26.85 -16.33
C SER A 189 20.02 -28.13 -15.53
N GLY A 190 19.04 -28.94 -15.95
CA GLY A 190 18.52 -30.06 -15.17
C GLY A 190 17.70 -29.66 -13.93
N LEU A 191 17.41 -28.36 -13.77
CA LEU A 191 16.62 -27.83 -12.66
C LEU A 191 15.12 -27.85 -12.97
N SER A 192 14.29 -28.12 -11.96
CA SER A 192 12.87 -27.81 -12.04
C SER A 192 12.63 -26.30 -12.11
N ILE A 193 11.44 -25.87 -12.54
CA ILE A 193 11.06 -24.44 -12.58
C ILE A 193 11.27 -23.79 -11.20
N ALA A 194 10.90 -24.47 -10.12
CA ALA A 194 11.04 -23.94 -8.77
C ALA A 194 12.51 -23.75 -8.37
N GLN A 195 13.38 -24.71 -8.70
CA GLN A 195 14.82 -24.62 -8.43
C GLN A 195 15.49 -23.53 -9.29
N LEU A 196 15.08 -23.41 -10.56
CA LEU A 196 15.56 -22.37 -11.47
C LEU A 196 15.16 -20.98 -10.96
N MET A 197 13.89 -20.80 -10.57
CA MET A 197 13.43 -19.54 -9.97
C MET A 197 14.12 -19.24 -8.64
N PHE A 198 14.35 -20.24 -7.81
CA PHE A 198 15.10 -20.08 -6.56
C PHE A 198 16.54 -19.64 -6.82
N SER A 199 17.21 -20.24 -7.81
CA SER A 199 18.56 -19.83 -8.28
C SER A 199 18.56 -18.36 -8.73
N ASN A 200 17.58 -17.94 -9.53
CA ASN A 200 17.46 -16.53 -9.94
C ASN A 200 17.24 -15.57 -8.76
N GLU A 201 16.45 -15.96 -7.75
CA GLU A 201 16.22 -15.12 -6.56
C GLU A 201 17.50 -14.89 -5.72
N THR A 202 18.48 -15.80 -5.79
CA THR A 202 19.71 -15.70 -5.00
C THR A 202 20.58 -14.49 -5.37
N VAL A 203 20.32 -13.87 -6.53
CA VAL A 203 21.03 -12.66 -6.95
C VAL A 203 20.70 -11.47 -6.06
N TRP A 204 19.49 -11.42 -5.50
CA TRP A 204 19.06 -10.30 -4.64
C TRP A 204 19.17 -10.62 -3.15
N ARG A 205 19.09 -11.90 -2.77
CA ARG A 205 18.88 -12.32 -1.38
C ARG A 205 19.58 -13.66 -1.12
N SER A 206 20.03 -13.87 0.11
CA SER A 206 20.48 -15.19 0.53
C SER A 206 19.35 -16.22 0.51
N GLU A 207 19.69 -17.51 0.41
CA GLU A 207 18.71 -18.59 0.50
C GLU A 207 17.85 -18.52 1.76
N ALA A 208 18.48 -18.16 2.89
CA ALA A 208 17.81 -18.03 4.18
C ALA A 208 16.75 -16.91 4.15
N GLU A 209 17.07 -15.76 3.53
CA GLU A 209 16.13 -14.64 3.38
C GLU A 209 14.98 -14.99 2.44
N ILE A 210 15.24 -15.71 1.36
CA ILE A 210 14.21 -16.17 0.42
C ILE A 210 13.22 -17.09 1.15
N ARG A 211 13.72 -18.12 1.85
CA ARG A 211 12.88 -19.06 2.60
C ARG A 211 12.07 -18.35 3.69
N ALA A 212 12.71 -17.51 4.49
CA ALA A 212 12.02 -16.73 5.52
C ALA A 212 10.95 -15.79 4.91
N GLY A 213 11.21 -15.21 3.73
CA GLY A 213 10.23 -14.41 3.00
C GLY A 213 9.03 -15.21 2.53
N LEU A 214 9.24 -16.40 1.97
CA LEU A 214 8.18 -17.31 1.55
C LEU A 214 7.32 -17.76 2.75
N ASP A 215 7.95 -18.10 3.87
CA ASP A 215 7.25 -18.49 5.10
C ASP A 215 6.37 -17.35 5.63
N ARG A 216 6.86 -16.10 5.58
CA ARG A 216 6.06 -14.92 5.96
C ARG A 216 4.83 -14.75 5.07
N ILE A 217 4.98 -14.90 3.75
CA ILE A 217 3.85 -14.81 2.81
C ILE A 217 2.84 -15.92 3.09
N TRP A 218 3.33 -17.16 3.27
CA TRP A 218 2.49 -18.30 3.55
C TRP A 218 1.71 -18.13 4.85
N GLU A 219 2.36 -17.70 5.92
CA GLU A 219 1.69 -17.46 7.20
C GLU A 219 0.65 -16.32 7.10
N ALA A 220 0.93 -15.26 6.34
CA ALA A 220 -0.05 -14.22 6.06
C ALA A 220 -1.28 -14.75 5.31
N MET A 221 -1.09 -15.61 4.30
CA MET A 221 -2.18 -16.26 3.58
C MET A 221 -3.00 -17.17 4.51
N ARG A 222 -2.34 -17.99 5.34
CA ARG A 222 -3.01 -18.86 6.32
C ARG A 222 -3.84 -18.06 7.31
N ARG A 223 -3.29 -16.98 7.87
CA ARG A 223 -4.02 -16.09 8.79
C ARG A 223 -5.20 -15.42 8.10
N CYS A 224 -5.05 -14.99 6.85
CA CYS A 224 -6.13 -14.42 6.05
C CYS A 224 -7.29 -15.42 5.87
N VAL A 225 -6.99 -16.68 5.50
CA VAL A 225 -7.99 -17.75 5.41
C VAL A 225 -8.65 -18.00 6.76
N ALA A 226 -7.86 -18.21 7.81
CA ALA A 226 -8.36 -18.47 9.16
C ALA A 226 -9.25 -17.33 9.68
N ARG A 227 -8.95 -16.07 9.33
CA ARG A 227 -9.81 -14.93 9.61
C ARG A 227 -11.09 -14.98 8.79
N GLY A 228 -10.99 -15.20 7.48
CA GLY A 228 -12.14 -15.23 6.57
C GLY A 228 -13.18 -16.29 6.92
N VAL A 229 -12.77 -17.44 7.45
CA VAL A 229 -13.68 -18.51 7.89
C VAL A 229 -14.31 -18.26 9.27
N ARG A 230 -13.85 -17.27 10.04
CA ARG A 230 -14.43 -16.90 11.35
C ARG A 230 -15.26 -15.63 11.28
N GLU A 231 -14.94 -14.74 10.36
CA GLU A 231 -15.56 -13.42 10.24
C GLU A 231 -16.95 -13.50 9.60
N GLU A 232 -17.99 -13.28 10.40
CA GLU A 232 -19.38 -13.26 9.94
C GLU A 232 -19.84 -11.86 9.50
N GLY A 233 -21.11 -11.75 9.10
CA GLY A 233 -21.76 -10.49 8.77
C GLY A 233 -21.77 -10.17 7.27
N VAL A 234 -21.93 -8.89 6.95
CA VAL A 234 -22.17 -8.38 5.60
C VAL A 234 -20.96 -7.60 5.12
N LEU A 235 -20.54 -7.81 3.88
CA LEU A 235 -19.46 -7.05 3.27
C LEU A 235 -19.81 -5.56 3.20
N PRO A 236 -18.83 -4.66 3.45
CA PRO A 236 -19.02 -3.24 3.27
C PRO A 236 -19.24 -2.88 1.79
N GLY A 237 -19.74 -1.67 1.52
CA GLY A 237 -19.92 -1.17 0.13
C GLY A 237 -21.37 -1.13 -0.37
N GLY A 238 -22.36 -1.36 0.51
CA GLY A 238 -23.78 -1.09 0.22
C GLY A 238 -24.51 -2.17 -0.60
N LEU A 239 -23.79 -3.15 -1.15
CA LEU A 239 -24.37 -4.26 -1.93
C LEU A 239 -25.07 -5.34 -1.08
N LYS A 240 -25.02 -5.22 0.26
CA LYS A 240 -25.64 -6.15 1.22
C LYS A 240 -25.25 -7.63 1.02
N VAL A 241 -24.01 -7.88 0.58
CA VAL A 241 -23.50 -9.23 0.32
C VAL A 241 -23.07 -9.89 1.63
N GLY A 242 -23.77 -10.94 2.06
CA GLY A 242 -23.37 -11.73 3.24
C GLY A 242 -22.08 -12.51 3.03
N ARG A 243 -21.23 -12.56 4.06
CA ARG A 243 -20.03 -13.42 4.08
C ARG A 243 -20.46 -14.90 4.15
N ARG A 244 -19.95 -15.71 3.23
CA ARG A 244 -20.35 -17.13 3.09
C ARG A 244 -19.37 -18.11 3.73
N ALA A 245 -18.09 -17.75 3.78
CA ALA A 245 -17.02 -18.64 4.22
C ALA A 245 -17.23 -19.24 5.63
N PRO A 246 -17.73 -18.50 6.64
CA PRO A 246 -17.95 -19.09 7.97
C PRO A 246 -18.99 -20.19 8.00
N THR A 247 -20.11 -20.01 7.30
CA THR A 247 -21.15 -21.04 7.20
C THR A 247 -20.62 -22.27 6.47
N MET A 248 -19.96 -22.08 5.33
CA MET A 248 -19.38 -23.19 4.56
C MET A 248 -18.34 -23.98 5.38
N ALA A 249 -17.52 -23.29 6.19
CA ALA A 249 -16.50 -23.95 7.02
C ALA A 249 -17.08 -24.75 8.20
N ARG A 250 -18.31 -24.46 8.64
CA ARG A 250 -19.02 -25.26 9.65
C ARG A 250 -19.69 -26.51 9.08
N GLU A 251 -19.96 -26.50 7.78
CA GLU A 251 -20.66 -27.57 7.07
C GLU A 251 -19.70 -28.64 6.51
N LEU A 252 -18.41 -28.34 6.37
CA LEU A 252 -17.34 -29.22 5.89
C LEU A 252 -16.58 -29.87 7.07
#